data_AF-A0A846C7H6-F1
#
_entry.id   AF-A0A846C7H6-F1
#
_cell.length_a   1.000
_cell.length_b   1.000
_cell.length_c   1.000
_cell.angle_alpha   90.00
_cell.angle_beta   90.00
_cell.angle_gamma   90.00
#
_symmetry.space_group_name_H-M   'P 1'
#
loop_
_entity.id
_entity.type
_entity.pdbx_description
1 polymer ?
#
loop_
_entity_poly.entity_id
_entity_poly.type
_entity_poly.pdbx_seq_one_letter_code
_entity_poly.pdbx_strand_id
1 'polypeptide(L)'
;MSSIKKIICLSNSWKHNERCIAGIDLDTGEWVRPVCDALYPEDGRIPQKIRLVADREPQLLDILEIPLSSIGKDFGFQCENLSVLAGDWQYVGRVQPQAVFKYCGNFSEVLHNSRKYVNPSYLQNLPFPQRRTLQLVHAVNFSVETGNYTGWRGIIQSANSPGLTYA
;
A
#
# COMPACT_ATOMS: atom_id res chain seq x y z
N MET A 1 -14.30 -17.70 1.37
CA MET A 1 -15.03 -17.50 0.10
C MET A 1 -14.15 -16.66 -0.81
N SER A 2 -14.04 -17.02 -2.09
CA SER A 2 -13.34 -16.21 -3.08
C SER A 2 -14.17 -14.97 -3.39
N SER A 3 -13.57 -13.78 -3.31
CA SER A 3 -14.20 -12.55 -3.79
C SER A 3 -13.27 -11.90 -4.78
N ILE A 4 -13.80 -11.54 -5.95
CA ILE A 4 -13.14 -10.55 -6.79
C ILE A 4 -13.19 -9.22 -6.02
N LYS A 5 -12.03 -8.59 -5.84
CA LYS A 5 -11.92 -7.24 -5.26
C LYS A 5 -11.49 -6.27 -6.34
N LYS A 6 -12.12 -5.09 -6.37
CA LYS A 6 -11.73 -3.98 -7.25
C LYS A 6 -10.85 -3.03 -6.47
N ILE A 7 -9.56 -3.01 -6.76
CA ILE A 7 -8.62 -2.12 -6.07
C ILE A 7 -8.12 -1.02 -6.99
N ILE A 8 -7.97 0.20 -6.47
CA ILE A 8 -7.17 1.24 -7.11
C ILE A 8 -5.71 1.00 -6.75
N CYS A 9 -4.86 0.66 -7.72
CA CYS A 9 -3.42 0.49 -7.52
C CYS A 9 -2.77 1.80 -7.07
N LEU A 10 -2.23 1.84 -5.85
CA LEU A 10 -1.54 3.00 -5.28
C LEU A 10 -0.08 2.73 -4.95
N SER A 11 0.36 1.48 -5.09
CA SER A 11 1.75 1.08 -4.97
C SER A 11 2.04 -0.06 -5.95
N ASN A 12 3.15 0.07 -6.67
CA ASN A 12 3.77 -1.02 -7.42
C ASN A 12 5.29 -0.91 -7.24
N SER A 13 5.80 -1.45 -6.13
CA SER A 13 7.21 -1.35 -5.74
C SER A 13 7.98 -2.62 -6.07
N TRP A 14 9.25 -2.49 -6.45
CA TRP A 14 10.14 -3.63 -6.70
C TRP A 14 10.67 -4.26 -5.40
N LYS A 15 10.66 -5.59 -5.34
CA LYS A 15 11.19 -6.38 -4.21
C LYS A 15 11.72 -7.73 -4.69
N HIS A 16 13.02 -7.97 -4.53
CA HIS A 16 13.68 -9.24 -4.87
C HIS A 16 13.27 -9.79 -6.25
N ASN A 17 13.45 -9.00 -7.30
CA ASN A 17 13.05 -9.30 -8.69
C ASN A 17 11.54 -9.41 -8.96
N GLU A 18 10.69 -9.30 -7.94
CA GLU A 18 9.23 -9.30 -8.05
C GLU A 18 8.64 -7.97 -7.60
N ARG A 19 7.31 -7.90 -7.44
CA ARG A 19 6.61 -6.68 -7.02
C ARG A 19 5.82 -6.88 -5.74
N CYS A 20 5.68 -5.80 -4.99
CA CYS A 20 4.60 -5.64 -4.03
C CYS A 20 3.61 -4.63 -4.61
N ILE A 21 2.35 -5.04 -4.69
CA ILE A 21 1.26 -4.20 -5.18
C ILE A 21 0.34 -3.94 -3.99
N ALA A 22 -0.20 -2.73 -3.89
CA ALA A 22 -1.22 -2.42 -2.91
C ALA A 22 -2.13 -1.30 -3.41
N GLY A 23 -3.33 -1.24 -2.86
CA GLY A 23 -4.35 -0.32 -3.30
C GLY A 23 -5.49 -0.18 -2.31
N ILE A 24 -6.45 0.66 -2.67
CA ILE A 24 -7.70 0.81 -1.93
C ILE A 24 -8.79 -0.02 -2.60
N ASP A 25 -9.47 -0.85 -1.82
CA ASP A 25 -10.68 -1.56 -2.25
C ASP A 25 -11.82 -0.56 -2.46
N LEU A 26 -12.41 -0.55 -3.66
CA LEU A 26 -13.48 0.38 -4.03
C LEU A 26 -14.77 0.14 -3.26
N ASP A 27 -15.01 -1.10 -2.79
CA ASP A 27 -16.24 -1.45 -2.09
C ASP A 27 -16.19 -1.03 -0.62
N THR A 28 -15.02 -1.14 0.02
CA THR A 28 -14.86 -0.88 1.46
C THR A 28 -14.15 0.42 1.77
N GLY A 29 -13.33 0.95 0.86
CA GLY A 29 -12.43 2.07 1.11
C GLY A 29 -11.18 1.70 1.93
N GLU A 30 -10.99 0.41 2.24
CA GLU A 30 -9.86 -0.08 3.03
C GLU A 30 -8.65 -0.38 2.16
N TRP A 31 -7.47 -0.33 2.78
CA TRP A 31 -6.25 -0.80 2.12
C TRP A 31 -6.25 -2.31 1.94
N VAL A 32 -5.81 -2.73 0.75
CA VAL A 32 -5.60 -4.11 0.38
C VAL A 32 -4.22 -4.26 -0.24
N ARG A 33 -3.49 -5.26 0.24
CA ARG A 33 -2.19 -5.69 -0.27
C ARG A 33 -2.30 -7.16 -0.70
N PRO A 34 -2.46 -7.44 -2.00
CA PRO A 34 -2.37 -8.81 -2.49
C PRO A 34 -1.05 -9.44 -2.08
N VAL A 35 -1.08 -10.68 -1.61
CA VAL A 35 0.11 -11.47 -1.31
C VAL A 35 0.03 -12.87 -1.91
N CYS A 36 1.12 -13.34 -2.52
CA CYS A 36 1.27 -14.73 -2.96
C CYS A 36 2.00 -15.55 -1.90
N ASP A 37 1.45 -15.60 -0.69
CA ASP A 37 2.02 -16.29 0.48
C ASP A 37 2.18 -17.80 0.30
N ALA A 38 1.40 -18.44 -0.58
CA ALA A 38 1.60 -19.83 -0.96
C ALA A 38 2.92 -20.07 -1.73
N LEU A 39 3.37 -19.12 -2.56
CA LEU A 39 4.61 -19.20 -3.33
C LEU A 39 5.79 -18.53 -2.61
N TYR A 40 5.51 -17.48 -1.85
CA TYR A 40 6.48 -16.66 -1.13
C TYR A 40 6.04 -16.48 0.33
N PRO A 41 6.17 -17.54 1.14
CA PRO A 41 5.68 -17.55 2.53
C PRO A 41 6.42 -16.61 3.46
N GLU A 42 7.54 -16.02 3.05
CA GLU A 42 8.32 -15.10 3.87
C GLU A 42 7.94 -13.63 3.66
N ASP A 43 7.45 -13.28 2.47
CA ASP A 43 7.36 -11.87 2.10
C ASP A 43 6.22 -11.48 1.15
N GLY A 44 5.45 -12.46 0.67
CA GLY A 44 4.21 -12.25 -0.06
C GLY A 44 4.33 -11.55 -1.40
N ARG A 45 5.53 -11.43 -1.98
CA ARG A 45 5.74 -10.77 -3.29
C ARG A 45 4.87 -11.40 -4.38
N ILE A 46 4.44 -10.63 -5.38
CA ILE A 46 3.60 -11.11 -6.47
C ILE A 46 4.48 -11.42 -7.67
N PRO A 47 4.52 -12.66 -8.18
CA PRO A 47 5.34 -13.03 -9.33
C PRO A 47 4.81 -12.42 -10.63
N GLN A 48 5.70 -12.19 -11.60
CA GLN A 48 5.35 -11.55 -12.88
C GLN A 48 4.17 -12.25 -13.58
N LYS A 49 4.19 -13.59 -13.63
CA LYS A 49 3.15 -14.41 -14.25
C LYS A 49 1.73 -14.23 -13.66
N ILE A 50 1.61 -13.66 -12.47
CA ILE A 50 0.32 -13.42 -11.79
C ILE A 50 -0.13 -11.97 -11.97
N ARG A 51 0.80 -11.00 -11.90
CA ARG A 51 0.45 -9.56 -11.85
C ARG A 51 0.30 -8.88 -13.21
N LEU A 52 0.77 -9.48 -14.30
CA LEU A 52 0.64 -8.88 -15.61
C LEU A 52 -0.84 -8.81 -15.99
N VAL A 53 -1.30 -7.61 -16.33
CA VAL A 53 -2.68 -7.33 -16.75
C VAL A 53 -2.62 -6.66 -18.10
N ALA A 54 -3.37 -7.17 -19.08
CA ALA A 54 -3.29 -6.68 -20.47
C ALA A 54 -1.82 -6.56 -20.96
N ASP A 55 -1.02 -7.60 -20.71
CA ASP A 55 0.39 -7.73 -21.10
C ASP A 55 1.33 -6.63 -20.56
N ARG A 56 0.94 -5.94 -19.48
CA ARG A 56 1.75 -4.90 -18.84
C ARG A 56 1.74 -4.98 -17.32
N GLU A 57 2.70 -4.33 -16.70
CA GLU A 57 2.69 -4.10 -15.26
C GLU A 57 1.53 -3.16 -14.88
N PRO A 58 0.86 -3.39 -13.74
CA PRO A 58 -0.11 -2.44 -13.20
C PRO A 58 0.53 -1.08 -12.95
N GLN A 59 -0.16 0.00 -13.33
CA GLN A 59 0.28 1.36 -13.10
C GLN A 59 -0.47 1.98 -11.93
N LEU A 60 0.11 3.05 -11.36
CA LEU A 60 -0.61 3.85 -10.37
C LEU A 60 -1.92 4.37 -10.95
N LEU A 61 -2.96 4.31 -10.13
CA LEU A 61 -4.35 4.68 -10.41
C LEU A 61 -5.11 3.74 -11.35
N ASP A 62 -4.48 2.63 -11.80
CA ASP A 62 -5.23 1.57 -12.46
C ASP A 62 -6.23 0.94 -11.48
N ILE A 63 -7.41 0.58 -11.99
CA ILE A 63 -8.38 -0.23 -11.29
C ILE A 63 -8.15 -1.68 -11.72
N LEU A 64 -7.90 -2.54 -10.73
CA LEU A 64 -7.62 -3.95 -10.92
C LEU A 64 -8.72 -4.78 -10.28
N GLU A 65 -9.24 -5.75 -11.02
CA GLU A 65 -10.03 -6.85 -10.46
C GLU A 65 -9.10 -8.01 -10.12
N ILE A 66 -9.09 -8.41 -8.85
CA ILE A 66 -8.16 -9.41 -8.32
C ILE A 66 -8.94 -10.46 -7.52
N PRO A 67 -8.77 -11.76 -7.81
CA PRO A 67 -9.27 -12.84 -6.96
C PRO A 67 -8.50 -12.86 -5.64
N LEU A 68 -9.15 -12.43 -4.55
CA LEU A 68 -8.54 -12.36 -3.23
C LEU A 68 -9.36 -13.12 -2.19
N SER A 69 -8.64 -13.72 -1.25
CA SER A 69 -9.21 -14.21 0.00
C SER A 69 -9.59 -13.04 0.90
N SER A 70 -10.49 -13.27 1.85
CA SER A 70 -10.80 -12.30 2.92
C SER A 70 -9.72 -12.25 4.01
N ILE A 71 -8.72 -13.14 3.94
CA ILE A 71 -7.58 -13.23 4.85
C ILE A 71 -6.29 -13.45 4.05
N GLY A 72 -5.15 -13.07 4.62
CA GLY A 72 -3.84 -13.48 4.13
C GLY A 72 -2.78 -13.48 5.19
N LYS A 73 -1.60 -14.02 4.89
CA LYS A 73 -0.47 -14.00 5.83
C LYS A 73 -0.06 -12.55 6.11
N ASP A 74 -0.17 -12.13 7.37
CA ASP A 74 0.14 -10.76 7.82
C ASP A 74 1.63 -10.54 8.10
N PHE A 75 2.44 -11.61 8.06
CA PHE A 75 3.86 -11.65 8.45
C PHE A 75 4.12 -11.03 9.84
N GLY A 76 3.11 -11.06 10.71
CA GLY A 76 3.12 -10.53 12.07
C GLY A 76 2.81 -9.04 12.20
N PHE A 77 2.69 -8.26 11.12
CA PHE A 77 2.53 -6.79 11.25
C PHE A 77 1.75 -6.08 10.14
N GLN A 78 1.30 -6.77 9.08
CA GLN A 78 0.66 -6.15 7.92
C GLN A 78 -0.82 -6.52 7.86
N CYS A 79 -1.68 -5.63 8.37
CA CYS A 79 -3.13 -5.90 8.42
C CYS A 79 -3.80 -5.84 7.04
N GLU A 80 -3.15 -5.25 6.05
CA GLU A 80 -3.71 -5.07 4.70
C GLU A 80 -3.60 -6.32 3.82
N ASN A 81 -2.84 -7.34 4.25
CA ASN A 81 -2.50 -8.49 3.41
C ASN A 81 -3.70 -9.41 3.17
N LEU A 82 -3.99 -9.68 1.90
CA LEU A 82 -4.98 -10.66 1.46
C LEU A 82 -4.35 -11.66 0.49
N SER A 83 -4.54 -12.96 0.72
CA SER A 83 -3.94 -13.99 -0.16
C SER A 83 -4.57 -13.95 -1.55
N VAL A 84 -3.71 -14.01 -2.57
CA VAL A 84 -4.14 -14.18 -3.96
C VAL A 84 -4.71 -15.58 -4.17
N LEU A 85 -5.89 -15.64 -4.78
CA LEU A 85 -6.56 -16.87 -5.15
C LEU A 85 -6.30 -17.22 -6.62
N ALA A 86 -6.72 -18.41 -7.04
CA ALA A 86 -6.69 -18.80 -8.44
C ALA A 86 -7.59 -17.88 -9.29
N GLY A 87 -7.11 -17.54 -10.49
CA GLY A 87 -7.78 -16.68 -11.45
C GLY A 87 -6.87 -15.53 -11.91
N ASP A 88 -7.24 -14.92 -13.03
CA ASP A 88 -6.45 -13.87 -13.65
C ASP A 88 -6.82 -12.49 -13.10
N TRP A 89 -5.82 -11.63 -12.97
CA TRP A 89 -6.04 -10.23 -12.66
C TRP A 89 -6.55 -9.52 -13.92
N GLN A 90 -7.46 -8.58 -13.78
CA GLN A 90 -8.00 -7.81 -14.91
C GLN A 90 -7.78 -6.32 -14.70
N TYR A 91 -7.35 -5.64 -15.75
CA TYR A 91 -7.40 -4.18 -15.81
C TYR A 91 -8.80 -3.76 -16.24
N VAL A 92 -9.48 -2.96 -15.41
CA VAL A 92 -10.87 -2.53 -15.68
C VAL A 92 -11.03 -1.03 -15.88
N GLY A 93 -9.96 -0.25 -15.73
CA GLY A 93 -9.98 1.18 -15.96
C GLY A 93 -8.91 1.93 -15.18
N ARG A 94 -8.98 3.26 -15.19
CA ARG A 94 -8.05 4.12 -14.46
C ARG A 94 -8.80 5.29 -13.85
N VAL A 95 -8.47 5.64 -12.62
CA VAL A 95 -9.03 6.83 -11.95
C VAL A 95 -8.14 8.05 -12.17
N GLN A 96 -8.74 9.23 -12.04
CA GLN A 96 -7.98 10.48 -11.94
C GLN A 96 -7.40 10.65 -10.53
N PRO A 97 -6.26 11.33 -10.35
CA PRO A 97 -5.65 11.54 -9.03
C PRO A 97 -6.61 12.13 -7.98
N GLN A 98 -7.49 13.06 -8.39
CA GLN A 98 -8.44 13.71 -7.48
C GLN A 98 -9.44 12.72 -6.88
N ALA A 99 -9.74 11.62 -7.57
CA ALA A 99 -10.67 10.60 -7.10
C ALA A 99 -10.17 9.87 -5.84
N VAL A 100 -8.84 9.88 -5.59
CA VAL A 100 -8.25 9.20 -4.43
C VAL A 100 -8.06 10.10 -3.21
N PHE A 101 -8.31 11.41 -3.33
CA PHE A 101 -8.16 12.35 -2.20
C PHE A 101 -9.06 12.02 -1.02
N LYS A 102 -10.25 11.45 -1.28
CA LYS A 102 -11.16 10.99 -0.22
C LYS A 102 -10.61 9.84 0.63
N TYR A 103 -9.58 9.14 0.17
CA TYR A 103 -8.91 8.06 0.89
C TYR A 103 -7.63 8.53 1.61
N CYS A 104 -7.29 9.82 1.54
CA CYS A 104 -6.15 10.35 2.26
C CYS A 104 -6.39 10.29 3.78
N GLY A 105 -5.45 9.66 4.49
CA GLY A 105 -5.54 9.52 5.94
C GLY A 105 -5.55 10.87 6.65
N ASN A 106 -6.33 10.98 7.72
CA ASN A 106 -6.36 12.12 8.61
C ASN A 106 -5.59 11.80 9.90
N PHE A 107 -4.28 11.62 9.77
CA PHE A 107 -3.40 11.27 10.87
C PHE A 107 -2.35 12.36 11.07
N SER A 108 -2.09 12.71 12.33
CA SER A 108 -1.06 13.69 12.72
C SER A 108 0.36 13.29 12.32
N GLU A 109 0.60 12.00 12.12
CA GLU A 109 1.89 11.43 11.74
C GLU A 109 1.72 10.42 10.61
N VAL A 110 2.72 10.33 9.73
CA VAL A 110 2.82 9.26 8.72
C VAL A 110 3.20 7.96 9.41
N LEU A 111 2.40 6.90 9.20
CA LEU A 111 2.67 5.55 9.68
C LEU A 111 3.11 5.51 11.17
N HIS A 112 2.39 6.20 12.06
CA HIS A 112 2.47 6.07 13.53
C HIS A 112 3.53 6.84 14.30
N ASN A 113 4.54 7.43 13.65
CA ASN A 113 5.53 8.26 14.36
C ASN A 113 6.28 9.19 13.40
N SER A 114 7.04 10.14 13.94
CA SER A 114 7.86 11.08 13.17
C SER A 114 9.26 10.57 12.79
N ARG A 115 9.53 9.26 12.89
CA ARG A 115 10.84 8.65 12.57
C ARG A 115 10.83 8.08 11.16
N LYS A 116 12.02 7.80 10.63
CA LYS A 116 12.21 7.20 9.28
C LYS A 116 11.66 5.77 9.13
N TYR A 117 11.31 5.09 10.22
CA TYR A 117 10.78 3.73 10.21
C TYR A 117 9.93 3.44 11.45
N VAL A 118 9.07 2.43 11.33
CA VAL A 118 8.34 1.80 12.43
C VAL A 118 8.93 0.42 12.68
N ASN A 119 9.20 0.07 13.93
CA ASN A 119 9.66 -1.29 14.26
C ASN A 119 8.49 -2.28 14.16
N PRO A 120 8.70 -3.49 13.62
CA PRO A 120 7.66 -4.53 13.63
C PRO A 120 7.12 -4.84 15.02
N SER A 121 7.97 -4.80 16.06
CA SER A 121 7.55 -5.01 17.45
C SER A 121 6.52 -3.98 17.95
N TYR A 122 6.59 -2.74 17.47
CA TYR A 122 5.58 -1.73 17.77
C TYR A 122 4.23 -2.12 17.15
N LEU A 123 4.22 -2.47 15.86
CA LEU A 123 3.00 -2.89 15.15
C LEU A 123 2.40 -4.17 15.76
N GLN A 124 3.23 -5.13 16.15
CA GLN A 124 2.79 -6.37 16.79
C GLN A 124 2.04 -6.13 18.11
N ASN A 125 2.36 -5.06 18.83
CA ASN A 125 1.68 -4.67 20.06
C ASN A 125 0.35 -3.92 19.82
N LEU A 126 0.05 -3.52 18.58
CA LEU A 126 -1.23 -2.90 18.24
C LEU A 126 -2.30 -3.98 17.96
N PRO A 127 -3.59 -3.67 18.24
CA PRO A 127 -4.71 -4.45 17.72
C PRO A 127 -4.59 -4.62 16.20
N PHE A 128 -4.93 -5.80 15.68
CA PHE A 128 -4.73 -6.14 14.26
C PHE A 128 -5.21 -5.06 13.27
N PRO A 129 -6.44 -4.50 13.38
CA PRO A 129 -6.90 -3.47 12.44
C PRO A 129 -6.14 -2.13 12.52
N GLN A 130 -5.36 -1.93 13.59
CA GLN A 130 -4.56 -0.72 13.79
C GLN A 130 -3.13 -0.86 13.26
N ARG A 131 -2.72 -2.04 12.77
CA ARG A 131 -1.36 -2.32 12.27
C ARG A 131 -1.10 -1.76 10.87
N ARG A 132 -1.56 -0.55 10.58
CA ARG A 132 -1.39 0.08 9.26
C ARG A 132 0.08 0.16 8.87
N THR A 133 0.40 -0.34 7.69
CA THR A 133 1.70 -0.24 7.01
C THR A 133 1.61 0.54 5.70
N LEU A 134 0.39 0.90 5.29
CA LEU A 134 0.11 1.72 4.12
C LEU A 134 -0.68 2.97 4.51
N GLN A 135 -0.38 4.07 3.85
CA GLN A 135 -1.08 5.35 4.04
C GLN A 135 -1.00 6.18 2.76
N LEU A 136 -2.11 6.81 2.40
CA LEU A 136 -2.16 7.81 1.34
C LEU A 136 -2.20 9.19 2.00
N VAL A 137 -1.36 10.11 1.53
CA VAL A 137 -1.29 11.49 2.02
C VAL A 137 -1.44 12.46 0.86
N HIS A 138 -2.28 13.48 1.03
CA HIS A 138 -2.34 14.60 0.10
C HIS A 138 -1.37 15.68 0.58
N ALA A 139 -0.18 15.69 0.01
CA ALA A 139 0.83 16.71 0.27
C ALA A 139 0.44 18.02 -0.43
N VAL A 140 0.20 19.08 0.34
CA VAL A 140 -0.04 20.44 -0.19
C VAL A 140 1.23 21.26 -0.27
N ASN A 141 2.25 20.86 0.50
CA ASN A 141 3.59 21.40 0.42
C ASN A 141 4.61 20.29 0.68
N PHE A 142 5.72 20.34 -0.03
CA PHE A 142 6.84 19.42 0.10
C PHE A 142 8.14 20.18 -0.02
N SER A 143 9.02 20.03 0.97
CA SER A 143 10.38 20.55 0.92
C SER A 143 11.38 19.46 1.26
N VAL A 144 12.62 19.66 0.82
CA VAL A 144 13.73 18.75 1.07
C VAL A 144 14.86 19.53 1.71
N GLU A 145 15.31 19.05 2.86
CA GLU A 145 16.52 19.54 3.51
C GLU A 145 17.65 18.54 3.31
N THR A 146 18.81 19.00 2.84
CA THR A 146 20.02 18.18 2.73
C THR A 146 20.90 18.39 3.96
N GLY A 147 21.23 17.31 4.67
CA GLY A 147 22.20 17.36 5.76
C GLY A 147 23.64 17.37 5.26
N ASN A 148 24.58 17.70 6.15
CA ASN A 148 26.03 17.77 5.85
C ASN A 148 26.67 16.41 5.47
N TYR A 149 25.96 15.29 5.62
CA TYR A 149 26.43 13.95 5.30
C TYR A 149 25.31 13.14 4.62
N THR A 150 25.30 13.13 3.28
CA THR A 150 24.55 12.25 2.33
C THR A 150 23.06 11.96 2.56
N GLY A 151 22.45 12.49 3.61
CA GLY A 151 21.05 12.31 3.96
C GLY A 151 20.21 13.49 3.50
N TRP A 152 19.08 13.20 2.89
CA TRP A 152 18.00 14.14 2.68
C TRP A 152 16.88 13.87 3.68
N ARG A 153 16.15 14.91 4.05
CA ARG A 153 14.95 14.85 4.87
C ARG A 153 13.81 15.49 4.09
N GLY A 154 12.77 14.72 3.83
CA GLY A 154 11.52 15.24 3.26
C GLY A 154 10.66 15.85 4.37
N ILE A 155 10.09 17.02 4.12
CA ILE A 155 9.13 17.66 5.00
C ILE A 155 7.82 17.75 4.22
N ILE A 156 6.78 17.10 4.71
CA ILE A 156 5.47 17.03 4.08
C ILE A 156 4.47 17.79 4.94
N GLN A 157 3.79 18.76 4.32
CA GLN A 157 2.58 19.37 4.88
C GLN A 157 1.37 18.71 4.24
N SER A 158 0.51 18.10 5.05
CA SER A 158 -0.70 17.41 4.57
C SER A 158 -1.89 18.36 4.58
N ALA A 159 -2.77 18.25 3.58
CA ALA A 159 -4.05 18.98 3.58
C ALA A 159 -4.89 18.71 4.84
N ASN A 160 -4.78 17.49 5.38
CA ASN A 160 -5.61 17.01 6.48
C ASN A 160 -4.91 17.11 7.84
N SER A 161 -3.63 17.49 7.89
CA SER A 161 -2.90 17.62 9.15
C SER A 161 -1.94 18.80 9.08
N PRO A 162 -2.18 19.87 9.87
CA PRO A 162 -1.37 21.09 9.81
C PRO A 162 0.05 20.92 10.36
N GLY A 163 0.38 19.76 10.95
CA GLY A 163 1.73 19.43 11.40
C GLY A 163 2.66 19.01 10.26
N LEU A 164 3.94 19.37 10.38
CA LEU A 164 4.99 18.88 9.48
C LEU A 164 5.26 17.41 9.80
N THR A 165 5.20 16.56 8.78
CA THR A 165 5.68 15.18 8.89
C THR A 165 7.03 15.04 8.20
N TYR A 166 7.95 14.33 8.85
CA TYR A 166 9.28 14.06 8.34
C TYR A 166 9.33 12.69 7.66
N ALA A 167 9.90 12.64 6.46
CA ALA A 167 10.15 11.43 5.68
C ALA A 167 11.65 11.25 5.41
#